data_AF-A0A8B7DJ81-F1
#
_entry.id   AF-A0A8B7DJ81-F1
#
_cell.length_a   1.000
_cell.length_b   1.000
_cell.length_c   1.000
_cell.angle_alpha   90.00
_cell.angle_beta   90.00
_cell.angle_gamma   90.00
#
_symmetry.space_group_name_H-M   'P 1'
#
loop_
_entity.id
_entity.type
_entity.pdbx_description
1 polymer ?
#
loop_
_entity_poly.entity_id
_entity_poly.type
_entity_poly.pdbx_seq_one_letter_code
_entity_poly.pdbx_strand_id
1 'polypeptide(L)'
;MSDGACVPVIPQKCQNGFIFKDGICQDNDECLSGSYWCPRDSYCFNEIGSYTCLQSCEQPFYQTIQDNICKDVNECLESTFKCPKNYECRNKQGGYDCKLTKCDIGYKLFEGYCEDVDECSEEPGICGENGICRNAYGRYFCDCQHGFHVDPFTQKCNDTNECLIDRAICEFQCKNTEGSYLCICPKGYEVRGNYCYDIDECSTNPCPDASFCFNNFGSFACINQTCPNKFLSRVANKPGEIAACRKIEDCQGNKECDTNQLHSVKRIAYKFYNRIPIRGFQFNYWTSFSRQFYSVKSEFIRGNDDEVFTIENVSNEKIQIYNSKTVFGPKEIQLVMRTDVSARANNMLLWQYEYHMFFYVSEYDFH
;
A
#
# COMPACT_ATOMS: atom_id res chain seq x y z
N MET A 1 106.49 -83.50 -22.77
CA MET A 1 105.39 -82.78 -23.44
C MET A 1 104.16 -83.65 -23.27
N SER A 2 103.06 -83.27 -22.65
CA SER A 2 102.50 -81.97 -22.29
C SER A 2 101.38 -82.24 -21.26
N ASP A 3 101.12 -81.24 -20.43
CA ASP A 3 100.15 -81.20 -19.34
C ASP A 3 98.76 -81.73 -19.69
N GLY A 4 98.22 -82.60 -18.82
CA GLY A 4 96.80 -82.93 -18.76
C GLY A 4 96.08 -82.00 -17.78
N ALA A 5 95.72 -80.80 -18.24
CA ALA A 5 94.86 -79.89 -17.49
C ALA A 5 93.39 -80.38 -17.58
N CYS A 6 92.77 -80.63 -16.43
CA CYS A 6 91.31 -80.79 -16.34
C CYS A 6 90.65 -79.44 -16.62
N VAL A 7 89.95 -79.31 -17.74
CA VAL A 7 89.13 -78.14 -18.06
C VAL A 7 87.76 -78.34 -17.40
N PRO A 8 87.22 -77.37 -16.62
CA PRO A 8 85.88 -77.48 -16.07
C PRO A 8 84.85 -77.42 -17.20
N VAL A 9 83.92 -78.37 -17.22
CA VAL A 9 82.73 -78.29 -18.09
C VAL A 9 81.84 -77.18 -17.52
N ILE A 10 81.95 -75.97 -18.07
CA ILE A 10 81.02 -74.87 -17.78
C ILE A 10 79.70 -75.23 -18.47
N PRO A 11 78.59 -75.45 -17.76
CA PRO A 11 77.30 -75.66 -18.41
C PRO A 11 76.92 -74.34 -19.08
N GLN A 12 77.03 -74.30 -20.40
CA GLN A 12 76.88 -73.08 -21.21
C GLN A 12 75.43 -72.57 -21.29
N LYS A 13 74.53 -73.11 -20.47
CA LYS A 13 73.12 -72.75 -20.48
C LYS A 13 72.55 -72.81 -19.06
N CYS A 14 72.18 -71.65 -18.54
CA CYS A 14 71.38 -71.56 -17.31
C CYS A 14 69.99 -72.17 -17.54
N GLN A 15 69.35 -72.57 -16.45
CA GLN A 15 67.95 -72.98 -16.48
C GLN A 15 67.07 -71.79 -16.93
N ASN A 16 65.90 -72.08 -17.50
CA ASN A 16 64.94 -71.03 -17.89
C ASN A 16 64.61 -70.16 -16.67
N GLY A 17 64.53 -68.83 -16.87
CA GLY A 17 64.37 -67.85 -15.78
C GLY A 17 65.68 -67.39 -15.13
N PHE A 18 66.84 -67.86 -15.62
CA PHE A 18 68.16 -67.42 -15.13
C PHE A 18 69.05 -66.94 -16.28
N ILE A 19 69.79 -65.86 -16.05
CA ILE A 19 70.79 -65.31 -16.97
C ILE A 19 72.21 -65.58 -16.45
N PHE A 20 73.12 -65.90 -17.36
CA PHE A 20 74.52 -66.14 -17.01
C PHE A 20 75.27 -64.81 -16.89
N LYS A 21 75.66 -64.45 -15.67
CA LYS A 21 76.45 -63.24 -15.36
C LYS A 21 77.57 -63.60 -14.38
N ASP A 22 78.76 -63.07 -14.64
CA ASP A 22 79.94 -63.24 -13.76
C ASP A 22 80.28 -64.69 -13.39
N GLY A 23 80.10 -65.63 -14.33
CA GLY A 23 80.44 -67.04 -14.15
C GLY A 23 79.41 -67.87 -13.37
N ILE A 24 78.29 -67.27 -12.97
CA ILE A 24 77.19 -67.94 -12.25
C ILE A 24 75.84 -67.66 -12.91
N CYS A 25 74.87 -68.57 -12.71
CA CYS A 25 73.49 -68.33 -13.12
C CYS A 25 72.80 -67.49 -12.06
N GLN A 26 72.41 -66.29 -12.43
CA GLN A 26 71.64 -65.37 -11.60
C GLN A 26 70.20 -65.35 -12.10
N ASP A 27 69.27 -65.14 -11.18
CA ASP A 27 67.87 -64.94 -11.50
C ASP A 27 67.70 -63.82 -12.55
N ASN A 28 66.89 -64.08 -13.57
CA ASN A 28 66.58 -63.10 -14.59
C ASN A 28 65.44 -62.23 -14.10
N ASP A 29 65.72 -61.00 -13.67
CA ASP A 29 64.63 -60.09 -13.32
C ASP A 29 63.82 -59.73 -14.57
N GLU A 30 62.72 -60.44 -14.80
CA GLU A 30 61.89 -60.23 -15.98
C GLU A 30 61.30 -58.81 -15.97
N CYS A 31 60.95 -58.30 -14.79
CA CYS A 31 60.35 -56.99 -14.59
C CYS A 31 61.29 -55.83 -14.94
N LEU A 32 62.59 -55.96 -14.67
CA LEU A 32 63.63 -55.00 -15.07
C LEU A 32 64.10 -55.19 -16.51
N SER A 33 64.18 -56.44 -16.98
CA SER A 33 64.62 -56.74 -18.34
C SER A 33 63.56 -56.47 -19.40
N GLY A 34 62.30 -56.25 -18.99
CA GLY A 34 61.16 -56.04 -19.88
C GLY A 34 60.74 -57.31 -20.62
N SER A 35 61.15 -58.49 -20.13
CA SER A 35 60.88 -59.80 -20.74
C SER A 35 59.66 -60.52 -20.14
N TYR A 36 58.78 -59.77 -19.47
CA TYR A 36 57.51 -60.25 -18.93
C TYR A 36 56.33 -59.96 -19.86
N TRP A 37 55.26 -60.75 -19.74
CA TRP A 37 53.96 -60.43 -20.32
C TRP A 37 52.89 -60.49 -19.25
N CYS A 38 52.43 -59.32 -18.79
CA CYS A 38 51.37 -59.21 -17.80
C CYS A 38 50.05 -58.74 -18.43
N PRO A 39 48.90 -59.25 -17.97
CA PRO A 39 47.58 -58.73 -18.36
C PRO A 39 47.46 -57.21 -18.17
N ARG A 40 46.52 -56.58 -18.89
CA ARG A 40 46.20 -55.15 -18.69
C ARG A 40 45.85 -54.93 -17.20
N ASP A 41 46.35 -53.84 -16.62
CA ASP A 41 46.15 -53.47 -15.22
C ASP A 41 46.72 -54.48 -14.21
N SER A 42 47.91 -55.03 -14.50
CA SER A 42 48.70 -55.81 -13.57
C SER A 42 50.17 -55.39 -13.59
N TYR A 43 50.87 -55.58 -12.48
CA TYR A 43 52.29 -55.26 -12.36
C TYR A 43 53.12 -56.53 -12.22
N CYS A 44 54.32 -56.50 -12.79
CA CYS A 44 55.26 -57.61 -12.72
C CYS A 44 55.92 -57.65 -11.33
N PHE A 45 55.95 -58.84 -10.74
CA PHE A 45 56.70 -59.16 -9.53
C PHE A 45 57.71 -60.27 -9.86
N ASN A 46 58.99 -60.01 -9.60
CA ASN A 46 60.07 -60.94 -9.92
C ASN A 46 60.22 -62.00 -8.81
N GLU A 47 60.24 -63.27 -9.19
CA GLU A 47 60.46 -64.42 -8.31
C GLU A 47 61.72 -65.18 -8.77
N ILE A 48 62.31 -65.99 -7.90
CA ILE A 48 63.53 -66.72 -8.29
C ILE A 48 63.20 -67.76 -9.36
N GLY A 49 63.65 -67.53 -10.58
CA GLY A 49 63.47 -68.39 -11.76
C GLY A 49 62.19 -68.15 -12.55
N SER A 50 61.39 -67.11 -12.23
CA SER A 50 60.14 -66.76 -12.91
C SER A 50 59.64 -65.38 -12.49
N TYR A 51 58.58 -64.88 -13.11
CA TYR A 51 57.82 -63.74 -12.60
C TYR A 51 56.36 -64.11 -12.34
N THR A 52 55.69 -63.36 -11.48
CA THR A 52 54.24 -63.38 -11.31
C THR A 52 53.67 -62.01 -11.65
N CYS A 53 52.51 -62.00 -12.30
CA CYS A 53 51.78 -60.75 -12.55
C CYS A 53 50.74 -60.59 -11.45
N LEU A 54 50.91 -59.56 -10.62
CA LEU A 54 49.99 -59.24 -9.54
C LEU A 54 48.93 -58.26 -10.06
N GLN A 55 47.67 -58.57 -9.80
CA GLN A 55 46.55 -57.77 -10.28
C GLN A 55 46.57 -56.39 -9.61
N SER A 56 46.56 -55.32 -10.41
CA SER A 56 46.35 -53.97 -9.89
C SER A 56 44.85 -53.78 -9.71
N CYS A 57 44.41 -53.60 -8.46
CA CYS A 57 43.02 -53.25 -8.22
C CYS A 57 42.74 -51.83 -8.74
N GLU A 58 41.56 -51.60 -9.32
CA GLU A 58 41.16 -50.29 -9.85
C GLU A 58 40.94 -49.31 -8.68
N GLN A 59 41.99 -48.57 -8.34
CA GLN A 59 41.94 -47.54 -7.31
C GLN A 59 41.18 -46.30 -7.85
N PRO A 60 40.40 -45.59 -7.02
CA PRO A 60 40.24 -45.76 -5.56
C PRO A 60 39.10 -46.71 -5.12
N PHE A 61 38.37 -47.33 -6.04
CA PHE A 61 37.14 -48.09 -5.75
C PHE A 61 37.40 -49.54 -5.28
N TYR A 62 38.60 -50.07 -5.51
CA TYR A 62 39.02 -51.36 -5.01
C TYR A 62 40.33 -51.26 -4.22
N GLN A 63 40.40 -51.99 -3.11
CA GLN A 63 41.58 -52.16 -2.28
C GLN A 63 42.10 -53.60 -2.36
N THR A 64 43.42 -53.75 -2.47
CA THR A 64 44.08 -55.06 -2.43
C THR A 64 44.15 -55.57 -1.00
N ILE A 65 43.63 -56.76 -0.74
CA ILE A 65 43.85 -57.48 0.53
C ILE A 65 44.92 -58.57 0.35
N GLN A 66 45.34 -59.23 1.44
CA GLN A 66 46.26 -60.37 1.38
C GLN A 66 45.77 -61.39 0.33
N ASP A 67 46.68 -61.88 -0.51
CA ASP A 67 46.46 -62.79 -1.64
C ASP A 67 45.94 -62.16 -2.96
N ASN A 68 46.23 -60.87 -3.24
CA ASN A 68 45.84 -60.19 -4.49
C ASN A 68 44.33 -60.14 -4.77
N ILE A 69 43.50 -60.32 -3.75
CA ILE A 69 42.05 -60.22 -3.90
C ILE A 69 41.65 -58.75 -3.86
N CYS A 70 40.90 -58.29 -4.86
CA CYS A 70 40.35 -56.94 -4.88
C CYS A 70 39.03 -56.92 -4.10
N LYS A 71 39.02 -56.16 -3.00
CA LYS A 71 37.83 -55.88 -2.21
C LYS A 71 37.32 -54.49 -2.56
N ASP A 72 36.02 -54.41 -2.77
CA ASP A 72 35.29 -53.14 -2.91
C ASP A 72 35.55 -52.21 -1.71
N VAL A 73 35.80 -50.94 -2.01
CA VAL A 73 35.96 -49.86 -1.01
C VAL A 73 34.59 -49.24 -0.78
N ASN A 74 34.21 -48.99 0.49
CA ASN A 74 32.96 -48.28 0.77
C ASN A 74 33.19 -46.77 0.70
N GLU A 75 32.94 -46.18 -0.46
CA GLU A 75 33.21 -44.75 -0.69
C GLU A 75 32.35 -43.84 0.19
N CYS A 76 31.20 -44.32 0.67
CA CYS A 76 30.30 -43.54 1.53
C CYS A 76 30.83 -43.31 2.94
N LEU A 77 31.85 -44.07 3.36
CA LEU A 77 32.54 -43.85 4.64
C LEU A 77 33.73 -42.90 4.49
N GLU A 78 34.11 -42.57 3.26
CA GLU A 78 35.27 -41.75 2.94
C GLU A 78 34.88 -40.29 2.73
N SER A 79 35.72 -39.38 3.23
CA SER A 79 35.42 -37.94 3.23
C SER A 79 35.47 -37.27 1.85
N THR A 80 36.06 -37.94 0.86
CA THR A 80 36.29 -37.47 -0.51
C THR A 80 35.09 -37.68 -1.43
N PHE A 81 34.26 -38.70 -1.19
CA PHE A 81 33.16 -39.06 -2.06
C PHE A 81 31.84 -38.54 -1.50
N LYS A 82 31.51 -37.29 -1.85
CA LYS A 82 30.32 -36.60 -1.36
C LYS A 82 29.23 -36.58 -2.41
N CYS A 83 28.03 -36.97 -1.98
CA CYS A 83 26.83 -36.78 -2.78
C CYS A 83 26.35 -35.31 -2.76
N PRO A 84 25.59 -34.88 -3.79
CA PRO A 84 24.94 -33.57 -3.79
C PRO A 84 23.97 -33.41 -2.60
N LYS A 85 23.63 -32.16 -2.28
CA LYS A 85 22.63 -31.85 -1.24
C LYS A 85 21.33 -32.63 -1.50
N ASN A 86 20.76 -33.20 -0.44
CA ASN A 86 19.54 -34.04 -0.43
C ASN A 86 19.70 -35.48 -0.98
N TYR A 87 20.91 -35.86 -1.39
CA TYR A 87 21.23 -37.23 -1.80
C TYR A 87 22.03 -37.96 -0.72
N GLU A 88 21.68 -39.20 -0.46
CA GLU A 88 22.44 -40.12 0.38
C GLU A 88 23.32 -41.03 -0.46
N CYS A 89 24.55 -41.25 0.02
CA CYS A 89 25.49 -42.15 -0.62
C CYS A 89 25.10 -43.61 -0.38
N ARG A 90 25.16 -44.41 -1.44
CA ARG A 90 25.01 -45.86 -1.38
C ARG A 90 26.21 -46.52 -2.04
N ASN A 91 26.88 -47.38 -1.27
CA ASN A 91 27.99 -48.17 -1.76
C ASN A 91 27.51 -49.19 -2.79
N LYS A 92 28.22 -49.31 -3.91
CA LYS A 92 27.99 -50.30 -4.95
C LYS A 92 29.30 -51.02 -5.26
N GLN A 93 29.23 -52.16 -5.91
CA GLN A 93 30.44 -52.84 -6.32
C GLN A 93 31.14 -52.05 -7.42
N GLY A 94 32.39 -51.63 -7.18
CA GLY A 94 33.20 -50.86 -8.11
C GLY A 94 32.88 -49.37 -8.13
N GLY A 95 32.32 -48.82 -7.05
CA GLY A 95 32.03 -47.40 -6.90
C GLY A 95 30.80 -47.13 -6.04
N TYR A 96 30.32 -45.89 -6.03
CA TYR A 96 29.12 -45.51 -5.29
C TYR A 96 28.08 -44.86 -6.19
N ASP A 97 26.83 -44.85 -5.74
CA ASP A 97 25.82 -43.97 -6.31
C ASP A 97 25.11 -43.13 -5.26
N CYS A 98 24.53 -42.03 -5.72
CA CYS A 98 23.83 -41.08 -4.87
C CYS A 98 22.34 -41.24 -5.10
N LYS A 99 21.60 -41.61 -4.05
CA LYS A 99 20.14 -41.74 -4.10
C LYS A 99 19.51 -40.50 -3.48
N LEU A 100 18.57 -39.89 -4.20
CA LEU A 100 17.74 -38.82 -3.66
C LEU A 100 16.87 -39.38 -2.52
N THR A 101 17.04 -38.86 -1.31
CA THR A 101 16.24 -39.28 -0.13
C THR A 101 15.39 -38.16 0.43
N LYS A 102 15.72 -36.91 0.09
CA LYS A 102 15.01 -35.72 0.55
C LYS A 102 14.74 -34.79 -0.62
N CYS A 103 13.68 -34.00 -0.51
CA CYS A 103 13.41 -32.90 -1.41
C CYS A 103 13.55 -31.56 -0.69
N ASP A 104 13.78 -30.49 -1.45
CA ASP A 104 13.70 -29.15 -0.88
C ASP A 104 12.25 -28.83 -0.48
N ILE A 105 12.06 -27.78 0.33
CA ILE A 105 10.73 -27.36 0.82
C ILE A 105 9.81 -27.07 -0.37
N GLY A 106 8.55 -27.49 -0.29
CA GLY A 106 7.57 -27.38 -1.39
C GLY A 106 7.58 -28.55 -2.36
N TYR A 107 8.39 -29.60 -2.11
CA TYR A 107 8.46 -30.78 -2.96
C TYR A 107 8.33 -32.08 -2.16
N LYS A 108 7.70 -33.09 -2.76
CA LYS A 108 7.59 -34.45 -2.22
C LYS A 108 8.37 -35.45 -3.07
N LEU A 109 8.98 -36.43 -2.42
CA LEU A 109 9.71 -37.50 -3.11
C LEU A 109 8.72 -38.49 -3.70
N PHE A 110 8.71 -38.63 -5.02
CA PHE A 110 7.88 -39.59 -5.74
C PHE A 110 8.75 -40.33 -6.77
N GLU A 111 8.76 -41.66 -6.71
CA GLU A 111 9.53 -42.55 -7.62
C GLU A 111 11.00 -42.14 -7.89
N GLY A 112 11.67 -41.55 -6.90
CA GLY A 112 13.10 -41.20 -6.99
C GLY A 112 13.38 -39.81 -7.58
N TYR A 113 12.35 -39.00 -7.80
CA TYR A 113 12.47 -37.59 -8.16
C TYR A 113 11.59 -36.71 -7.25
N CYS A 114 11.84 -35.41 -7.25
CA CYS A 114 11.04 -34.46 -6.48
C CYS A 114 9.91 -33.93 -7.35
N GLU A 115 8.68 -34.17 -6.93
CA GLU A 115 7.49 -33.55 -7.50
C GLU A 115 7.06 -32.37 -6.66
N ASP A 116 6.54 -31.35 -7.32
CA ASP A 116 5.94 -30.19 -6.68
C ASP A 116 4.77 -30.61 -5.79
N VAL A 117 4.68 -30.04 -4.59
CA VAL A 117 3.50 -30.21 -3.74
C VAL A 117 2.51 -29.15 -4.15
N ASP A 118 1.37 -29.57 -4.71
CA ASP A 118 0.26 -28.64 -4.95
C ASP A 118 -0.46 -28.34 -3.64
N GLU A 119 -0.01 -27.30 -2.93
CA GLU A 119 -0.57 -26.95 -1.62
C GLU A 119 -2.05 -26.53 -1.72
N CYS A 120 -2.49 -26.03 -2.89
CA CYS A 120 -3.88 -25.65 -3.12
C CYS A 120 -4.80 -26.87 -3.20
N SER A 121 -4.30 -27.99 -3.73
CA SER A 121 -5.03 -29.26 -3.82
C SER A 121 -4.98 -30.06 -2.51
N GLU A 122 -3.83 -30.03 -1.82
CA GLU A 122 -3.61 -30.79 -0.58
C GLU A 122 -4.28 -30.11 0.64
N GLU A 123 -4.32 -28.78 0.70
CA GLU A 123 -5.00 -28.01 1.75
C GLU A 123 -6.00 -26.98 1.16
N PRO A 124 -7.24 -27.42 0.86
CA PRO A 124 -8.28 -26.51 0.39
C PRO A 124 -8.56 -25.39 1.40
N GLY A 125 -8.44 -24.14 0.96
CA GLY A 125 -8.64 -22.96 1.82
C GLY A 125 -7.40 -22.48 2.58
N ILE A 126 -6.20 -22.94 2.21
CA ILE A 126 -4.92 -22.48 2.79
C ILE A 126 -4.78 -20.94 2.80
N CYS A 127 -5.36 -20.25 1.82
CA CYS A 127 -5.35 -18.78 1.69
C CYS A 127 -6.43 -18.04 2.52
N GLY A 128 -7.34 -18.76 3.19
CA GLY A 128 -8.52 -18.20 3.85
C GLY A 128 -9.70 -17.93 2.89
N GLU A 129 -10.82 -17.44 3.43
CA GLU A 129 -12.08 -17.25 2.68
C GLU A 129 -11.99 -16.14 1.61
N ASN A 130 -11.13 -15.14 1.82
CA ASN A 130 -10.98 -13.96 0.96
C ASN A 130 -9.77 -14.06 -0.01
N GLY A 131 -9.24 -15.26 -0.23
CA GLY A 131 -8.07 -15.51 -1.07
C GLY A 131 -8.24 -16.67 -2.03
N ILE A 132 -7.68 -16.54 -3.23
CA ILE A 132 -7.61 -17.61 -4.22
C ILE A 132 -6.19 -18.19 -4.21
N CYS A 133 -6.08 -19.50 -3.96
CA CYS A 133 -4.79 -20.19 -4.00
C CYS A 133 -4.34 -20.42 -5.44
N ARG A 134 -3.06 -20.15 -5.71
CA ARG A 134 -2.37 -20.48 -6.96
C ARG A 134 -1.11 -21.27 -6.65
N ASN A 135 -1.06 -22.51 -7.14
CA ASN A 135 0.11 -23.35 -7.03
C ASN A 135 1.27 -22.83 -7.90
N ALA A 136 2.50 -22.97 -7.43
CA ALA A 136 3.71 -22.69 -8.18
C ALA A 136 4.85 -23.62 -7.76
N TYR A 137 5.89 -23.72 -8.58
CA TYR A 137 6.99 -24.65 -8.28
C TYR A 137 7.71 -24.29 -6.96
N GLY A 138 7.61 -25.19 -5.98
CA GLY A 138 8.21 -25.11 -4.66
C GLY A 138 7.53 -24.14 -3.69
N ARG A 139 6.35 -23.61 -4.05
CA ARG A 139 5.56 -22.69 -3.20
C ARG A 139 4.17 -22.45 -3.79
N TYR A 140 3.26 -21.95 -2.98
CA TYR A 140 2.00 -21.37 -3.45
C TYR A 140 1.98 -19.85 -3.29
N PHE A 141 0.97 -19.23 -3.91
CA PHE A 141 0.60 -17.84 -3.70
C PHE A 141 -0.88 -17.72 -3.38
N CYS A 142 -1.21 -16.72 -2.57
CA CYS A 142 -2.58 -16.35 -2.29
C CYS A 142 -2.89 -15.02 -2.97
N ASP A 143 -3.76 -15.05 -3.97
CA ASP A 143 -4.29 -13.84 -4.59
C ASP A 143 -5.50 -13.37 -3.79
N CYS A 144 -5.31 -12.30 -3.03
CA CYS A 144 -6.35 -11.74 -2.20
C CYS A 144 -7.36 -10.94 -3.02
N GLN A 145 -8.63 -10.99 -2.61
CA GLN A 145 -9.67 -10.14 -3.16
C GLN A 145 -9.38 -8.66 -2.88
N HIS A 146 -10.05 -7.76 -3.60
CA HIS A 146 -9.91 -6.32 -3.38
C HIS A 146 -10.26 -5.96 -1.92
N GLY A 147 -9.45 -5.12 -1.29
CA GLY A 147 -9.59 -4.77 0.14
C GLY A 147 -8.85 -5.72 1.08
N PHE A 148 -8.14 -6.73 0.58
CA PHE A 148 -7.37 -7.68 1.40
C PHE A 148 -5.89 -7.71 1.00
N HIS A 149 -5.03 -8.09 1.93
CA HIS A 149 -3.60 -8.26 1.70
C HIS A 149 -3.11 -9.59 2.30
N VAL A 150 -2.02 -10.13 1.76
CA VAL A 150 -1.40 -11.34 2.29
C VAL A 150 -0.65 -10.99 3.57
N ASP A 151 -1.01 -11.66 4.66
CA ASP A 151 -0.29 -11.57 5.92
C ASP A 151 1.06 -12.32 5.81
N PRO A 152 2.19 -11.69 6.13
CA PRO A 152 3.51 -12.27 5.87
C PRO A 152 3.82 -13.50 6.75
N PHE A 153 3.13 -13.67 7.88
CA PHE A 153 3.37 -14.76 8.82
C PHE A 153 2.45 -15.96 8.56
N THR A 154 1.18 -15.70 8.32
CA THR A 154 0.15 -16.72 8.14
C THR A 154 -0.07 -17.09 6.67
N GLN A 155 0.40 -16.27 5.72
CA GLN A 155 0.17 -16.40 4.29
C GLN A 155 -1.32 -16.40 3.90
N LYS A 156 -2.19 -15.87 4.77
CA LYS A 156 -3.63 -15.74 4.54
C LYS A 156 -4.01 -14.32 4.15
N CYS A 157 -5.15 -14.20 3.47
CA CYS A 157 -5.70 -12.90 3.09
C CYS A 157 -6.43 -12.27 4.28
N ASN A 158 -5.82 -11.21 4.82
CA ASN A 158 -6.38 -10.42 5.91
C ASN A 158 -6.91 -9.10 5.39
N ASP A 159 -7.95 -8.62 6.06
CA ASP A 159 -8.59 -7.35 5.75
C ASP A 159 -7.59 -6.18 5.81
N THR A 160 -7.66 -5.29 4.82
CA THR A 160 -6.80 -4.13 4.73
C THR A 160 -7.48 -2.97 5.42
N ASN A 161 -6.91 -2.49 6.52
CA ASN A 161 -7.48 -1.35 7.21
C ASN A 161 -7.15 -0.04 6.51
N GLU A 162 -8.01 0.40 5.59
CA GLU A 162 -7.75 1.60 4.79
C GLU A 162 -7.71 2.87 5.64
N CYS A 163 -8.45 2.90 6.76
CA CYS A 163 -8.43 4.02 7.71
C CYS A 163 -7.05 4.24 8.37
N LEU A 164 -6.21 3.20 8.43
CA LEU A 164 -4.84 3.31 8.95
C LEU A 164 -3.82 3.67 7.87
N ILE A 165 -4.12 3.33 6.61
CA ILE A 165 -3.26 3.60 5.45
C ILE A 165 -3.38 5.06 5.04
N ASP A 166 -4.62 5.55 4.88
CA ASP A 166 -4.91 6.94 4.55
C ASP A 166 -5.88 7.54 5.57
N ARG A 167 -5.33 8.36 6.47
CA ARG A 167 -6.13 9.05 7.49
C ARG A 167 -7.06 10.11 6.93
N ALA A 168 -6.83 10.57 5.69
CA ALA A 168 -7.64 11.58 5.01
C ALA A 168 -8.62 10.96 4.00
N ILE A 169 -8.76 9.64 3.99
CA ILE A 169 -9.62 8.92 3.04
C ILE A 169 -11.09 9.33 3.17
N CYS A 170 -11.55 9.69 4.38
CA CYS A 170 -12.89 10.19 4.67
C CYS A 170 -12.83 11.65 5.11
N GLU A 171 -13.81 12.46 4.74
CA GLU A 171 -13.90 13.87 5.16
C GLU A 171 -14.05 14.02 6.68
N PHE A 172 -14.77 13.12 7.35
CA PHE A 172 -15.03 13.21 8.79
C PHE A 172 -14.48 12.02 9.59
N GLN A 173 -15.17 10.87 9.55
CA GLN A 173 -14.75 9.69 10.31
C GLN A 173 -14.68 8.47 9.40
N CYS A 174 -13.59 7.70 9.52
CA CYS A 174 -13.42 6.42 8.84
C CYS A 174 -13.69 5.27 9.81
N LYS A 175 -14.48 4.30 9.37
CA LYS A 175 -14.68 3.03 10.05
C LYS A 175 -14.30 1.88 9.12
N ASN A 176 -13.32 1.10 9.56
CA ASN A 176 -12.91 -0.09 8.83
C ASN A 176 -14.01 -1.16 8.81
N THR A 177 -14.16 -1.84 7.69
CA THR A 177 -15.10 -2.95 7.49
C THR A 177 -14.39 -4.08 6.76
N GLU A 178 -14.95 -5.28 6.76
CA GLU A 178 -14.30 -6.38 6.03
C GLU A 178 -14.38 -6.14 4.52
N GLY A 179 -13.22 -6.10 3.86
CA GLY A 179 -13.00 -5.89 2.44
C GLY A 179 -13.14 -4.43 1.96
N SER A 180 -13.40 -3.48 2.87
CA SER A 180 -13.56 -2.07 2.53
C SER A 180 -13.62 -1.17 3.78
N TYR A 181 -14.04 0.08 3.60
CA TYR A 181 -14.28 1.01 4.70
C TYR A 181 -15.59 1.77 4.49
N LEU A 182 -16.11 2.33 5.58
CA LEU A 182 -17.25 3.23 5.57
C LEU A 182 -16.83 4.59 6.11
N CYS A 183 -17.13 5.64 5.35
CA CYS A 183 -17.11 7.00 5.86
C CYS A 183 -18.40 7.27 6.63
N ILE A 184 -18.26 7.84 7.82
CA ILE A 184 -19.37 8.23 8.68
C ILE A 184 -19.39 9.75 8.71
N CYS A 185 -20.55 10.32 8.45
CA CYS A 185 -20.78 11.76 8.52
C CYS A 185 -21.44 12.16 9.85
N PRO A 186 -21.23 13.41 10.29
CA PRO A 186 -21.92 13.92 11.45
C PRO A 186 -23.43 14.03 11.21
N LYS A 187 -24.19 14.25 12.29
CA LYS A 187 -25.64 14.48 12.19
C LYS A 187 -25.93 15.71 11.33
N GLY A 188 -26.97 15.62 10.50
CA GLY A 188 -27.33 16.68 9.52
C GLY A 188 -26.60 16.56 8.19
N TYR A 189 -25.75 15.54 8.03
CA TYR A 189 -25.01 15.27 6.79
C TYR A 189 -25.28 13.86 6.29
N GLU A 190 -25.21 13.69 4.98
CA GLU A 190 -25.25 12.41 4.31
C GLU A 190 -23.93 12.10 3.60
N VAL A 191 -23.58 10.82 3.61
CA VAL A 191 -22.37 10.30 2.95
C VAL A 191 -22.63 10.19 1.46
N ARG A 192 -21.77 10.80 0.64
CA ARG A 192 -21.71 10.54 -0.81
C ARG A 192 -20.26 10.28 -1.21
N GLY A 193 -19.95 9.01 -1.45
CA GLY A 193 -18.56 8.56 -1.59
C GLY A 193 -17.81 8.77 -0.28
N ASN A 194 -16.74 9.56 -0.33
CA ASN A 194 -15.87 9.82 0.82
C ASN A 194 -16.14 11.17 1.51
N TYR A 195 -17.15 11.90 1.03
CA TYR A 195 -17.46 13.26 1.45
C TYR A 195 -18.82 13.33 2.16
N CYS A 196 -18.95 14.35 3.01
CA CYS A 196 -20.15 14.65 3.77
C CYS A 196 -20.86 15.85 3.17
N TYR A 197 -22.08 15.61 2.69
CA TYR A 197 -22.93 16.65 2.12
C TYR A 197 -24.02 17.03 3.10
N ASP A 198 -24.25 18.32 3.21
CA ASP A 198 -25.32 18.88 4.02
C ASP A 198 -26.69 18.36 3.52
N ILE A 199 -27.54 17.94 4.45
CA ILE A 199 -28.91 17.53 4.15
C ILE A 199 -29.76 18.80 4.13
N ASP A 200 -30.44 19.07 3.01
CA ASP A 200 -31.39 20.17 2.95
C ASP A 200 -32.70 19.82 3.66
N GLU A 201 -32.78 20.04 4.98
CA GLU A 201 -33.99 19.68 5.73
C GLU A 201 -35.20 20.51 5.30
N CYS A 202 -34.97 21.70 4.74
CA CYS A 202 -36.04 22.58 4.23
C CYS A 202 -36.79 22.00 3.04
N SER A 203 -36.23 21.00 2.35
CA SER A 203 -36.93 20.28 1.28
C SER A 203 -38.20 19.56 1.74
N THR A 204 -38.35 19.32 3.05
CA THR A 204 -39.53 18.64 3.62
C THR A 204 -40.53 19.59 4.28
N ASN A 205 -40.33 20.90 4.18
CA ASN A 205 -41.12 21.93 4.88
C ASN A 205 -41.30 21.63 6.40
N PRO A 206 -40.20 21.50 7.17
CA PRO A 206 -40.26 21.10 8.58
C PRO A 206 -40.77 22.20 9.53
N CYS A 207 -40.96 23.42 9.02
CA CYS A 207 -41.26 24.60 9.83
C CYS A 207 -42.76 24.89 9.94
N PRO A 208 -43.24 25.45 11.08
CA PRO A 208 -44.65 25.83 11.26
C PRO A 208 -45.16 26.84 10.23
N ASP A 209 -46.48 26.80 9.99
CA ASP A 209 -47.17 27.76 9.12
C ASP A 209 -46.85 29.22 9.52
N ALA A 210 -46.46 30.03 8.53
CA ALA A 210 -45.96 31.42 8.65
C ALA A 210 -44.48 31.62 9.04
N SER A 211 -43.69 30.56 9.19
CA SER A 211 -42.22 30.66 9.33
C SER A 211 -41.48 30.22 8.07
N PHE A 212 -40.35 30.85 7.78
CA PHE A 212 -39.49 30.50 6.65
C PHE A 212 -38.41 29.53 7.11
N CYS A 213 -38.24 28.42 6.39
CA CYS A 213 -37.16 27.49 6.64
C CYS A 213 -35.87 27.98 5.99
N PHE A 214 -34.80 28.06 6.79
CA PHE A 214 -33.46 28.37 6.34
C PHE A 214 -32.54 27.17 6.58
N ASN A 215 -32.07 26.57 5.49
CA ASN A 215 -31.13 25.47 5.54
C ASN A 215 -29.74 25.97 5.94
N ASN A 216 -29.13 25.38 6.96
CA ASN A 216 -27.79 25.70 7.41
C ASN A 216 -26.92 24.43 7.39
N PHE A 217 -25.59 24.59 7.47
CA PHE A 217 -24.68 23.45 7.38
C PHE A 217 -24.78 22.54 8.62
N GLY A 218 -25.47 21.42 8.51
CA GLY A 218 -25.69 20.42 9.55
C GLY A 218 -27.00 20.55 10.32
N SER A 219 -27.88 21.50 9.95
CA SER A 219 -29.18 21.72 10.58
C SER A 219 -30.04 22.69 9.75
N PHE A 220 -31.21 23.05 10.29
CA PHE A 220 -32.07 24.08 9.73
C PHE A 220 -32.58 25.01 10.82
N ALA A 221 -32.96 26.22 10.43
CA ALA A 221 -33.60 27.19 11.32
C ALA A 221 -34.97 27.59 10.76
N CYS A 222 -36.00 27.51 11.61
CA CYS A 222 -37.31 28.07 11.31
C CYS A 222 -37.35 29.50 11.81
N ILE A 223 -37.58 30.43 10.90
CA ILE A 223 -37.44 31.84 11.21
C ILE A 223 -38.73 32.58 10.93
N ASN A 224 -39.25 33.23 11.96
CA ASN A 224 -40.44 34.04 11.85
C ASN A 224 -40.15 35.25 10.96
N GLN A 225 -41.02 35.49 9.98
CA GLN A 225 -40.96 36.69 9.17
C GLN A 225 -41.56 37.87 9.96
N THR A 226 -40.73 38.61 10.68
CA THR A 226 -41.13 39.90 11.24
C THR A 226 -40.70 41.02 10.29
N CYS A 227 -41.63 41.48 9.45
CA CYS A 227 -41.44 42.74 8.73
C CYS A 227 -41.77 43.92 9.67
N PRO A 228 -41.09 45.07 9.52
CA PRO A 228 -41.49 46.29 10.20
C PRO A 228 -42.95 46.65 9.90
N ASN A 229 -43.62 47.36 10.82
CA ASN A 229 -44.98 47.85 10.62
C ASN A 229 -45.10 48.61 9.28
N LYS A 230 -46.15 48.32 8.49
CA LYS A 230 -46.44 48.85 7.13
C LYS A 230 -45.74 48.15 5.94
N PHE A 231 -45.10 47.02 6.18
CA PHE A 231 -44.54 46.18 5.11
C PHE A 231 -45.21 44.80 5.12
N LEU A 232 -45.57 44.29 3.93
CA LEU A 232 -46.03 42.92 3.73
C LEU A 232 -44.83 42.03 3.43
N SER A 233 -44.76 40.89 4.08
CA SER A 233 -43.82 39.84 3.72
C SER A 233 -44.24 39.25 2.36
N ARG A 234 -43.30 39.19 1.41
CA ARG A 234 -43.48 38.30 0.26
C ARG A 234 -43.02 36.91 0.68
N VAL A 235 -43.97 35.99 0.81
CA VAL A 235 -43.67 34.57 0.98
C VAL A 235 -42.87 34.13 -0.26
N ALA A 236 -41.68 33.61 -0.01
CA ALA A 236 -40.87 32.95 -1.02
C ALA A 236 -41.67 31.73 -1.50
N ASN A 237 -42.04 31.70 -2.79
CA ASN A 237 -42.82 30.58 -3.34
C ASN A 237 -41.91 29.41 -3.75
N LYS A 238 -40.61 29.49 -3.44
CA LYS A 238 -39.59 28.49 -3.79
C LYS A 238 -38.57 28.28 -2.66
N PRO A 239 -38.02 27.06 -2.51
CA PRO A 239 -36.85 26.81 -1.67
C PRO A 239 -35.67 27.71 -2.10
N GLY A 240 -35.07 28.42 -1.15
CA GLY A 240 -33.94 29.34 -1.39
C GLY A 240 -34.31 30.74 -1.91
N GLU A 241 -35.60 31.05 -2.12
CA GLU A 241 -36.01 32.43 -2.43
C GLU A 241 -35.96 33.34 -1.20
N ILE A 242 -35.49 34.56 -1.42
CA ILE A 242 -35.21 35.55 -0.39
C ILE A 242 -36.52 36.15 0.11
N ALA A 243 -36.81 36.02 1.41
CA ALA A 243 -37.88 36.76 2.06
C ALA A 243 -37.56 38.27 2.02
N ALA A 244 -38.33 39.04 1.26
CA ALA A 244 -38.21 40.48 1.17
C ALA A 244 -39.48 41.14 1.72
N CYS A 245 -39.31 42.16 2.57
CA CYS A 245 -40.41 43.00 3.03
C CYS A 245 -40.75 44.01 1.93
N ARG A 246 -41.95 43.94 1.37
CA ARG A 246 -42.45 44.91 0.39
C ARG A 246 -43.35 45.91 1.10
N LYS A 247 -43.18 47.20 0.81
CA LYS A 247 -44.05 48.27 1.32
C LYS A 247 -45.50 48.02 0.88
N ILE A 248 -46.47 48.18 1.78
CA ILE A 248 -47.90 48.21 1.43
C ILE A 248 -48.08 49.38 0.45
N GLU A 249 -48.72 49.14 -0.69
CA GLU A 249 -48.71 49.98 -1.89
C GLU A 249 -49.00 51.48 -1.61
N ASP A 250 -48.31 52.32 -2.40
CA ASP A 250 -48.55 53.74 -2.67
C ASP A 250 -48.47 54.73 -1.50
N CYS A 251 -47.35 55.47 -1.42
CA CYS A 251 -47.32 56.82 -0.84
C CYS A 251 -48.19 57.75 -1.72
N GLN A 252 -49.52 57.65 -1.64
CA GLN A 252 -50.40 58.71 -2.13
C GLN A 252 -50.44 59.84 -1.10
N GLY A 253 -49.86 60.98 -1.48
CA GLY A 253 -50.03 62.26 -0.79
C GLY A 253 -48.89 62.65 0.15
N ASN A 254 -48.12 63.67 -0.27
CA ASN A 254 -47.25 64.60 0.49
C ASN A 254 -47.05 64.38 2.00
N LYS A 255 -46.51 63.23 2.40
CA LYS A 255 -45.78 63.08 3.65
C LYS A 255 -44.48 62.39 3.33
N GLU A 256 -43.38 62.98 3.79
CA GLU A 256 -42.03 62.41 3.72
C GLU A 256 -42.11 60.92 4.07
N CYS A 257 -41.93 60.09 3.04
CA CYS A 257 -41.80 58.66 3.25
C CYS A 257 -40.46 58.51 3.99
N ASP A 258 -40.46 58.03 5.22
CA ASP A 258 -39.21 57.79 5.96
C ASP A 258 -38.41 56.70 5.22
N THR A 259 -37.47 57.13 4.39
CA THR A 259 -36.61 56.29 3.54
C THR A 259 -35.50 55.59 4.34
N ASN A 260 -35.50 55.75 5.66
CA ASN A 260 -34.49 55.18 6.57
C ASN A 260 -34.82 53.75 7.04
N GLN A 261 -35.85 53.09 6.50
CA GLN A 261 -36.26 51.76 6.95
C GLN A 261 -35.80 50.62 6.03
N LEU A 262 -35.27 49.58 6.68
CA LEU A 262 -34.74 48.32 6.17
C LEU A 262 -35.49 47.74 4.95
N HIS A 263 -34.85 47.75 3.77
CA HIS A 263 -35.47 47.28 2.52
C HIS A 263 -35.36 45.76 2.24
N SER A 264 -34.38 45.04 2.81
CA SER A 264 -34.24 43.58 2.58
C SER A 264 -33.33 42.90 3.61
N VAL A 265 -33.75 41.76 4.16
CA VAL A 265 -32.90 40.90 5.00
C VAL A 265 -32.43 39.70 4.17
N LYS A 266 -31.13 39.63 3.88
CA LYS A 266 -30.52 38.47 3.21
C LYS A 266 -29.78 37.63 4.23
N ARG A 267 -30.20 36.37 4.40
CA ARG A 267 -29.48 35.36 5.19
C ARG A 267 -28.62 34.51 4.26
N ILE A 268 -27.39 34.24 4.67
CA ILE A 268 -26.44 33.43 3.92
C ILE A 268 -25.72 32.55 4.91
N ALA A 269 -25.71 31.24 4.66
CA ALA A 269 -24.95 30.25 5.42
C ALA A 269 -23.61 30.01 4.73
N TYR A 270 -22.54 29.93 5.52
CA TYR A 270 -21.20 29.60 5.06
C TYR A 270 -20.62 28.53 5.98
N LYS A 271 -20.04 27.49 5.39
CA LYS A 271 -19.23 26.51 6.13
C LYS A 271 -17.94 27.18 6.57
N PHE A 272 -17.65 27.05 7.86
CA PHE A 272 -16.61 27.84 8.50
C PHE A 272 -15.42 26.95 8.87
N TYR A 273 -14.38 26.95 8.06
CA TYR A 273 -13.16 26.20 8.36
C TYR A 273 -12.27 26.98 9.33
N ASN A 274 -11.75 26.31 10.36
CA ASN A 274 -10.80 26.93 11.27
C ASN A 274 -9.56 27.44 10.50
N ARG A 275 -9.05 28.61 10.91
CA ARG A 275 -7.83 29.25 10.38
C ARG A 275 -7.79 29.62 8.89
N ILE A 276 -8.88 29.55 8.13
CA ILE A 276 -8.89 30.03 6.74
C ILE A 276 -9.47 31.45 6.66
N PRO A 277 -8.73 32.45 6.13
CA PRO A 277 -9.27 33.77 5.87
C PRO A 277 -10.36 33.68 4.81
N ILE A 278 -11.59 34.11 5.13
CA ILE A 278 -12.65 34.14 4.15
C ILE A 278 -12.47 35.42 3.32
N ARG A 279 -12.44 35.27 2.00
CA ARG A 279 -12.65 36.41 1.11
C ARG A 279 -14.09 36.88 1.33
N GLY A 280 -14.24 37.94 2.12
CA GLY A 280 -15.51 38.59 2.34
C GLY A 280 -16.11 39.05 1.01
N PHE A 281 -17.41 39.29 1.06
CA PHE A 281 -18.29 39.55 -0.08
C PHE A 281 -17.67 40.49 -1.13
N GLN A 282 -17.75 40.09 -2.40
CA GLN A 282 -17.46 40.96 -3.54
C GLN A 282 -18.78 41.59 -4.01
N PHE A 283 -18.87 42.93 -3.93
CA PHE A 283 -20.02 43.66 -4.45
C PHE A 283 -19.68 44.25 -5.82
N ASN A 284 -20.14 43.61 -6.90
CA ASN A 284 -20.10 44.22 -8.22
C ASN A 284 -21.42 44.99 -8.43
N TYR A 285 -21.38 46.30 -8.70
CA TYR A 285 -22.59 47.05 -9.05
C TYR A 285 -22.49 47.61 -10.47
N TRP A 286 -23.59 47.46 -11.23
CA TRP A 286 -23.79 48.08 -12.53
C TRP A 286 -25.08 48.89 -12.43
N THR A 287 -25.03 50.18 -12.79
CA THR A 287 -26.26 50.99 -12.89
C THR A 287 -26.44 51.38 -14.35
N SER A 288 -27.52 50.91 -14.96
CA SER A 288 -28.02 51.43 -16.22
C SER A 288 -29.21 52.34 -15.92
N PHE A 289 -29.23 53.51 -16.55
CA PHE A 289 -30.29 54.52 -16.52
C PHE A 289 -30.43 55.41 -15.27
N SER A 290 -29.52 56.38 -15.12
CA SER A 290 -29.83 57.82 -15.23
C SER A 290 -28.52 58.60 -15.17
N ARG A 291 -28.49 59.87 -15.60
CA ARG A 291 -27.30 60.74 -15.49
C ARG A 291 -26.93 61.10 -14.03
N GLN A 292 -27.47 60.41 -13.03
CA GLN A 292 -27.14 60.61 -11.62
C GLN A 292 -26.15 59.53 -11.17
N PHE A 293 -24.98 59.97 -10.72
CA PHE A 293 -24.05 59.11 -10.01
C PHE A 293 -24.56 58.90 -8.58
N TYR A 294 -24.60 57.66 -8.10
CA TYR A 294 -24.87 57.34 -6.70
C TYR A 294 -23.55 57.07 -5.96
N SER A 295 -23.54 57.31 -4.66
CA SER A 295 -22.48 56.91 -3.74
C SER A 295 -23.02 55.82 -2.82
N VAL A 296 -22.34 54.67 -2.79
CA VAL A 296 -22.70 53.52 -1.95
C VAL A 296 -21.64 53.38 -0.87
N LYS A 297 -22.06 53.34 0.39
CA LYS A 297 -21.18 53.10 1.53
C LYS A 297 -21.70 51.90 2.31
N SER A 298 -20.89 50.87 2.46
CA SER A 298 -21.21 49.70 3.27
C SER A 298 -20.30 49.63 4.49
N GLU A 299 -20.87 49.36 5.67
CA GLU A 299 -20.13 49.18 6.92
C GLU A 299 -20.75 48.07 7.78
N PHE A 300 -19.90 47.28 8.46
CA PHE A 300 -20.37 46.32 9.44
C PHE A 300 -20.66 47.05 10.74
N ILE A 301 -21.91 46.96 11.20
CA ILE A 301 -22.39 47.66 12.40
C ILE A 301 -22.49 46.74 13.61
N ARG A 302 -22.50 45.41 13.42
CA ARG A 302 -22.56 44.41 14.48
C ARG A 302 -21.96 43.07 14.05
N GLY A 303 -21.51 42.26 15.01
CA GLY A 303 -21.17 40.85 14.80
C GLY A 303 -19.73 40.46 15.06
N ASN A 304 -18.96 41.35 15.70
CA ASN A 304 -17.70 41.01 16.36
C ASN A 304 -17.83 41.15 17.89
N ASP A 305 -19.03 40.95 18.42
CA ASP A 305 -19.36 41.19 19.84
C ASP A 305 -18.53 40.31 20.80
N ASP A 306 -17.89 39.26 20.27
CA ASP A 306 -16.98 38.36 20.97
C ASP A 306 -15.51 38.42 20.47
N GLU A 307 -15.09 39.41 19.68
CA GLU A 307 -13.72 39.48 19.08
C GLU A 307 -13.31 38.24 18.27
N VAL A 308 -14.27 37.56 17.65
CA VAL A 308 -14.01 36.35 16.87
C VAL A 308 -13.42 36.69 15.50
N PHE A 309 -13.70 37.88 14.97
CA PHE A 309 -13.32 38.29 13.62
C PHE A 309 -12.65 39.65 13.57
N THR A 310 -11.76 39.82 12.59
CA THR A 310 -11.30 41.11 12.13
C THR A 310 -11.81 41.35 10.72
N ILE A 311 -12.30 42.57 10.47
CA ILE A 311 -12.84 42.99 9.19
C ILE A 311 -11.87 44.00 8.61
N GLU A 312 -11.25 43.66 7.47
CA GLU A 312 -10.31 44.54 6.79
C GLU A 312 -10.91 45.02 5.47
N ASN A 313 -10.84 46.34 5.25
CA ASN A 313 -11.20 46.93 3.98
C ASN A 313 -9.99 46.86 3.03
N VAL A 314 -10.12 46.07 1.96
CA VAL A 314 -9.04 45.85 1.00
C VAL A 314 -9.13 46.84 -0.15
N SER A 315 -10.35 47.21 -0.55
CA SER A 315 -10.63 48.22 -1.58
C SER A 315 -12.07 48.72 -1.47
N ASN A 316 -12.41 49.75 -2.23
CA ASN A 316 -13.78 50.30 -2.31
C ASN A 316 -14.87 49.26 -2.67
N GLU A 317 -14.50 48.07 -3.18
CA GLU A 317 -15.43 47.02 -3.60
C GLU A 317 -15.18 45.67 -2.89
N LYS A 318 -14.19 45.59 -1.99
CA LYS A 318 -13.75 44.33 -1.40
C LYS A 318 -13.45 44.46 0.09
N ILE A 319 -14.13 43.62 0.87
CA ILE A 319 -13.90 43.46 2.31
C ILE A 319 -13.42 42.04 2.56
N GLN A 320 -12.47 41.84 3.48
CA GLN A 320 -12.05 40.53 3.94
C GLN A 320 -12.38 40.35 5.41
N ILE A 321 -12.80 39.13 5.78
CA ILE A 321 -13.18 38.78 7.14
C ILE A 321 -12.25 37.65 7.57
N TYR A 322 -11.48 37.90 8.62
CA TYR A 322 -10.49 37.00 9.17
C TYR A 322 -10.94 36.52 10.53
N ASN A 323 -10.63 35.27 10.87
CA ASN A 323 -10.69 34.84 12.26
C ASN A 323 -9.57 35.49 13.06
N SER A 324 -9.93 36.18 14.12
CA SER A 324 -8.96 36.65 15.12
C SER A 324 -8.60 35.55 16.11
N LYS A 325 -9.48 34.55 16.28
CA LYS A 325 -9.28 33.38 17.14
C LYS A 325 -9.95 32.13 16.57
N THR A 326 -9.47 30.97 16.99
CA THR A 326 -10.11 29.68 16.69
C THR A 326 -11.55 29.71 17.21
N VAL A 327 -12.49 29.32 16.35
CA VAL A 327 -13.89 29.22 16.73
C VAL A 327 -14.18 27.76 17.06
N PHE A 328 -14.70 27.52 18.26
CA PHE A 328 -15.18 26.20 18.64
C PHE A 328 -16.70 26.13 18.45
N GLY A 329 -17.13 25.13 17.67
CA GLY A 329 -18.55 24.84 17.45
C GLY A 329 -19.18 24.02 18.60
N PRO A 330 -20.51 23.80 18.58
CA PRO A 330 -21.45 24.35 17.61
C PRO A 330 -21.81 25.81 17.96
N LYS A 331 -21.56 26.74 17.04
CA LYS A 331 -21.82 28.17 17.28
C LYS A 331 -22.38 28.85 16.04
N GLU A 332 -23.47 29.59 16.22
CA GLU A 332 -23.98 30.53 15.22
C GLU A 332 -23.37 31.92 15.46
N ILE A 333 -22.95 32.56 14.38
CA ILE A 333 -22.34 33.88 14.41
C ILE A 333 -23.09 34.78 13.44
N GLN A 334 -23.62 35.88 13.95
CA GLN A 334 -24.33 36.88 13.16
C GLN A 334 -23.44 38.09 12.86
N LEU A 335 -23.30 38.44 11.59
CA LEU A 335 -22.72 39.72 11.14
C LEU A 335 -23.81 40.59 10.53
N VAL A 336 -23.86 41.86 10.94
CA VAL A 336 -24.82 42.83 10.43
C VAL A 336 -24.08 43.92 9.67
N MET A 337 -24.36 44.05 8.37
CA MET A 337 -23.80 45.09 7.51
C MET A 337 -24.88 46.07 7.10
N ARG A 338 -24.62 47.36 7.27
CA ARG A 338 -25.45 48.44 6.75
C ARG A 338 -24.87 48.92 5.42
N THR A 339 -25.73 49.23 4.47
CA THR A 339 -25.36 49.87 3.21
C THR A 339 -26.25 51.08 2.96
N ASP A 340 -25.60 52.24 2.89
CA ASP A 340 -26.22 53.52 2.59
C ASP A 340 -25.99 53.83 1.11
N VAL A 341 -27.06 54.18 0.39
CA VAL A 341 -27.00 54.64 -0.98
C VAL A 341 -27.46 56.08 -1.02
N SER A 342 -26.59 56.97 -1.48
CA SER A 342 -26.82 58.41 -1.52
C SER A 342 -26.65 58.96 -2.94
N ALA A 343 -27.33 60.06 -3.25
CA ALA A 343 -27.10 60.81 -4.49
C ALA A 343 -25.74 61.53 -4.41
N ARG A 344 -24.85 61.32 -5.39
CA ARG A 344 -23.49 61.90 -5.37
C ARG A 344 -23.49 63.43 -5.48
N ALA A 345 -24.55 64.01 -6.06
CA ALA A 345 -24.65 65.45 -6.29
C ALA A 345 -24.83 66.26 -4.99
N ASN A 346 -25.48 65.69 -3.96
CA ASN A 346 -25.84 66.40 -2.73
C ASN A 346 -25.69 65.54 -1.45
N ASN A 347 -25.14 64.33 -1.54
CA ASN A 347 -25.05 63.34 -0.46
C ASN A 347 -26.40 63.02 0.22
N MET A 348 -27.53 63.25 -0.47
CA MET A 348 -28.84 62.89 0.06
C MET A 348 -28.97 61.37 0.13
N LEU A 349 -29.23 60.83 1.32
CA LEU A 349 -29.51 59.40 1.52
C LEU A 349 -30.80 59.03 0.79
N LEU A 350 -30.71 58.09 -0.14
CA LEU A 350 -31.83 57.60 -0.94
C LEU A 350 -32.37 56.30 -0.37
N TRP A 351 -31.47 55.37 -0.03
CA TRP A 351 -31.82 54.04 0.46
C TRP A 351 -30.84 53.58 1.53
N GLN A 352 -31.35 52.87 2.53
CA GLN A 352 -30.56 52.18 3.54
C GLN A 352 -30.94 50.70 3.57
N TYR A 353 -29.94 49.84 3.45
CA TYR A 353 -30.08 48.39 3.53
C TYR A 353 -29.36 47.89 4.78
N GLU A 354 -29.87 46.85 5.42
CA GLU A 354 -29.15 46.14 6.47
C GLU A 354 -29.25 44.62 6.24
N TYR A 355 -28.08 43.98 6.21
CA TYR A 355 -27.88 42.59 5.82
C TYR A 355 -27.47 41.79 7.04
N HIS A 356 -28.20 40.72 7.34
CA HIS A 356 -27.92 39.81 8.46
C HIS A 356 -27.32 38.50 7.94
N MET A 357 -26.01 38.36 8.06
CA MET A 357 -25.26 37.18 7.62
C MET A 357 -25.09 36.23 8.81
N PHE A 358 -25.34 34.93 8.62
CA PHE A 358 -25.30 33.93 9.68
C PHE A 358 -24.27 32.86 9.30
N PHE A 359 -23.17 32.81 10.03
CA PHE A 359 -22.13 31.80 9.87
C PHE A 359 -22.38 30.70 10.89
N TYR A 360 -22.38 29.46 10.43
CA TYR A 360 -22.49 28.31 11.31
C TYR A 360 -21.13 27.63 11.39
N VAL A 361 -20.61 27.53 12.61
CA VAL A 361 -19.41 26.75 12.91
C VAL A 361 -19.86 25.45 13.54
N SER A 362 -19.66 24.36 12.81
CA SER A 362 -19.99 23.02 13.29
C SER A 362 -19.02 22.59 14.39
N GLU A 363 -19.48 21.70 15.28
CA GLU A 363 -18.60 20.96 16.20
C GLU A 363 -17.70 19.93 15.47
N TYR A 364 -17.75 19.89 14.14
CA TYR A 364 -16.97 18.99 13.31
C TYR A 364 -16.06 19.73 12.33
N ASP A 365 -16.12 21.07 12.28
CA ASP A 365 -15.25 21.92 11.44
C ASP A 365 -13.84 22.09 12.05
N PHE A 366 -13.40 21.14 12.88
CA PHE A 366 -12.14 21.19 13.62
C PHE A 366 -10.98 20.65 12.81
N HIS A 367 -10.35 21.51 12.02
CA HIS A 367 -8.98 21.30 11.53
C HIS A 367 -8.13 22.56 11.65
#